data_AF-A0A951WWE5-F1
#
_entry.id   AF-A0A951WWE5-F1
#
_cell.length_a   1.000
_cell.length_b   1.000
_cell.length_c   1.000
_cell.angle_alpha   90.00
_cell.angle_beta   90.00
_cell.angle_gamma   90.00
#
_symmetry.space_group_name_H-M   'P 1'
#
loop_
_entity.id
_entity.type
_entity.pdbx_description
1 polymer ?
#
loop_
_entity_poly.entity_id
_entity_poly.type
_entity_poly.pdbx_seq_one_letter_code
_entity_poly.pdbx_strand_id
1 'polypeptide(L)'
;MPINDPQPRGQILRARLTLRALTLLVLVALPVTAALGRDTGASAFAQEATIDPGTLTAIFATVTAQAGGAFATPIPPEATPIPLPPGVGQPVDPEHTPEPTPVPTATPELTDDVQLLLRARADLELLADAQLNGARPEGWTGASDQFDPQLALLTRLDLETLYAALVDADLRPVNWIGAVGSTPVAIARDIRHDLELMADLFYGPTTRPAGWYGGDPLFKCNRATQVLVQLLQRGGLFTVDANPNDPKFCYNVEIAATKFVETEVLANERDGIFSPELALVSENKITTDFAVAWLDSAARIRIGIVPKDTPVRVIGRSYAAFSNMMLVEGQDFQVYVEYTNTTVTADQFRALPNVATLNVAPVCFAAWCETAD
;
A
#
# COMPACT_ATOMS: atom_id res chain seq x y z
N MET A 1 5.52 -69.06 -60.35
CA MET A 1 5.89 -67.86 -61.14
C MET A 1 6.02 -66.67 -60.19
N PRO A 2 6.94 -65.71 -60.46
CA PRO A 2 8.01 -65.52 -59.47
C PRO A 2 8.52 -64.06 -59.27
N ILE A 3 9.46 -63.87 -58.32
CA ILE A 3 10.68 -63.00 -58.40
C ILE A 3 10.47 -61.46 -58.54
N ASN A 4 11.15 -60.55 -57.83
CA ASN A 4 12.16 -60.64 -56.75
C ASN A 4 12.27 -59.31 -55.97
N ASP A 5 12.77 -59.38 -54.74
CA ASP A 5 13.47 -58.29 -54.02
C ASP A 5 15.00 -58.43 -54.31
N PRO A 6 15.85 -57.39 -54.17
CA PRO A 6 16.64 -57.31 -52.93
C PRO A 6 17.11 -55.91 -52.44
N GLN A 7 17.14 -55.75 -51.12
CA GLN A 7 18.03 -54.86 -50.33
C GLN A 7 19.54 -55.02 -50.69
N PRO A 8 20.44 -54.01 -50.46
CA PRO A 8 21.21 -54.04 -49.20
C PRO A 8 21.92 -52.75 -48.65
N ARG A 9 22.08 -52.74 -47.31
CA ARG A 9 23.29 -52.38 -46.50
C ARG A 9 23.76 -50.91 -46.33
N GLY A 10 24.01 -50.58 -45.05
CA GLY A 10 24.75 -49.38 -44.60
C GLY A 10 25.02 -49.38 -43.08
N GLN A 11 25.68 -50.41 -42.53
CA GLN A 11 26.09 -50.46 -41.11
C GLN A 11 27.35 -49.62 -40.85
N ILE A 12 27.38 -48.78 -39.81
CA ILE A 12 28.59 -48.54 -39.00
C ILE A 12 28.24 -48.48 -37.50
N LEU A 13 28.85 -49.42 -36.77
CA LEU A 13 29.22 -49.49 -35.34
C LEU A 13 29.34 -48.14 -34.59
N ARG A 14 28.84 -47.99 -33.34
CA ARG A 14 29.33 -48.55 -32.05
C ARG A 14 30.84 -48.35 -31.75
N ALA A 15 31.17 -47.41 -30.85
CA ALA A 15 32.21 -47.46 -29.81
C ALA A 15 32.20 -46.10 -29.05
N ARG A 16 32.12 -46.00 -27.70
CA ARG A 16 33.18 -46.27 -26.69
C ARG A 16 34.41 -45.36 -26.92
N LEU A 17 35.02 -44.68 -25.94
CA LEU A 17 34.98 -44.77 -24.47
C LEU A 17 35.60 -43.46 -23.86
N THR A 18 35.32 -43.13 -22.59
CA THR A 18 36.21 -42.57 -21.51
C THR A 18 37.57 -41.89 -21.86
N LEU A 19 38.19 -40.96 -21.11
CA LEU A 19 38.24 -40.71 -19.65
C LEU A 19 39.11 -39.46 -19.36
N ARG A 20 38.89 -38.73 -18.24
CA ARG A 20 39.86 -37.91 -17.44
C ARG A 20 40.74 -36.83 -18.17
N ALA A 21 41.36 -35.84 -17.53
CA ALA A 21 41.23 -35.06 -16.29
C ALA A 21 42.55 -34.23 -16.16
N LEU A 22 42.57 -33.22 -15.28
CA LEU A 22 43.72 -32.42 -14.81
C LEU A 22 44.32 -31.31 -15.73
N THR A 23 43.95 -30.07 -15.38
CA THR A 23 44.83 -29.01 -14.85
C THR A 23 46.15 -28.65 -15.57
N LEU A 24 46.26 -27.38 -16.00
CA LEU A 24 47.44 -26.56 -15.65
C LEU A 24 47.13 -25.05 -15.62
N LEU A 25 47.65 -24.41 -14.57
CA LEU A 25 47.53 -23.00 -14.21
C LEU A 25 48.61 -22.17 -14.94
N VAL A 26 48.25 -21.03 -15.54
CA VAL A 26 49.23 -19.99 -15.94
C VAL A 26 48.71 -18.62 -15.51
N LEU A 27 49.40 -17.99 -14.56
CA LEU A 27 49.23 -16.57 -14.24
C LEU A 27 49.78 -15.72 -15.39
N VAL A 28 49.04 -14.68 -15.77
CA VAL A 28 49.61 -13.50 -16.42
C VAL A 28 49.26 -12.29 -15.58
N ALA A 29 50.25 -11.72 -14.89
CA ALA A 29 50.13 -10.47 -14.17
C ALA A 29 50.48 -9.31 -15.10
N LEU A 30 49.65 -8.26 -15.10
CA LEU A 30 49.98 -6.95 -15.66
C LEU A 30 49.61 -5.87 -14.62
N PRO A 31 50.51 -4.92 -14.31
CA PRO A 31 50.27 -3.92 -13.28
C PRO A 31 49.54 -2.70 -13.83
N VAL A 32 48.52 -2.21 -13.10
CA VAL A 32 47.98 -0.86 -13.30
C VAL A 32 48.68 0.10 -12.34
N THR A 33 49.50 0.97 -12.88
CA THR A 33 50.10 2.10 -12.14
C THR A 33 49.07 3.23 -11.99
N ALA A 34 48.58 3.45 -10.77
CA ALA A 34 47.88 4.67 -10.39
C ALA A 34 48.87 5.60 -9.65
N ALA A 35 49.11 6.80 -10.21
CA ALA A 35 49.99 7.80 -9.60
C ALA A 35 49.20 8.77 -8.69
N LEU A 36 49.84 9.21 -7.60
CA LEU A 36 49.26 10.02 -6.54
C LEU A 36 49.22 11.54 -6.83
N GLY A 37 48.18 12.20 -6.34
CA GLY A 37 48.10 13.61 -5.95
C GLY A 37 46.77 13.83 -5.22
N ARG A 38 46.73 14.05 -3.89
CA ARG A 38 46.99 15.30 -3.13
C ARG A 38 46.07 16.46 -3.54
N ASP A 39 45.52 17.33 -2.68
CA ASP A 39 45.40 17.46 -1.20
C ASP A 39 44.30 18.57 -0.99
N THR A 40 43.56 18.79 0.11
CA THR A 40 43.51 18.27 1.50
C THR A 40 42.14 18.65 2.13
N GLY A 41 41.66 17.98 3.19
CA GLY A 41 40.61 18.55 4.08
C GLY A 41 39.68 17.53 4.74
N ALA A 42 39.88 17.27 6.04
CA ALA A 42 39.05 16.35 6.81
C ALA A 42 37.73 16.98 7.31
N SER A 43 36.65 16.20 7.32
CA SER A 43 35.62 16.28 8.35
C SER A 43 35.38 14.88 8.91
N ALA A 44 35.30 14.78 10.23
CA ALA A 44 35.16 13.50 10.93
C ALA A 44 33.71 13.00 10.87
N PHE A 45 33.53 11.68 10.90
CA PHE A 45 32.45 10.90 11.56
C PHE A 45 32.37 9.49 10.92
N ALA A 46 33.42 8.71 11.15
CA ALA A 46 33.41 7.26 10.93
C ALA A 46 34.15 6.63 12.12
N GLN A 47 33.41 6.30 13.17
CA GLN A 47 33.96 5.60 14.34
C GLN A 47 33.42 4.19 14.35
N GLU A 48 34.33 3.25 14.11
CA GLU A 48 34.08 1.83 13.97
C GLU A 48 33.72 1.23 15.34
N ALA A 49 32.43 0.93 15.54
CA ALA A 49 31.91 0.44 16.81
C ALA A 49 31.93 -1.08 16.86
N THR A 50 33.01 -1.66 17.42
CA THR A 50 33.06 -3.08 17.78
C THR A 50 32.06 -3.35 18.91
N ILE A 51 30.94 -4.01 18.62
CA ILE A 51 29.92 -4.35 19.63
C ILE A 51 30.26 -5.68 20.29
N ASP A 52 30.37 -5.64 21.63
CA ASP A 52 30.63 -6.79 22.49
C ASP A 52 29.35 -7.64 22.67
N PRO A 53 29.39 -9.00 22.66
CA PRO A 53 28.20 -9.85 22.60
C PRO A 53 27.24 -9.75 23.81
N GLY A 54 27.63 -9.05 24.89
CA GLY A 54 26.80 -8.84 26.08
C GLY A 54 25.76 -7.71 25.98
N THR A 55 25.75 -6.92 24.90
CA THR A 55 24.99 -5.65 24.87
C THR A 55 23.60 -5.74 24.24
N LEU A 56 23.30 -6.82 23.49
CA LEU A 56 22.02 -6.97 22.76
C LEU A 56 20.81 -7.18 23.68
N THR A 57 21.02 -7.70 24.90
CA THR A 57 19.95 -7.93 25.88
C THR A 57 19.39 -6.65 26.51
N ALA A 58 20.11 -5.52 26.42
CA ALA A 58 19.69 -4.24 27.00
C ALA A 58 18.86 -3.37 26.04
N ILE A 59 19.04 -3.51 24.72
CA ILE A 59 18.36 -2.66 23.72
C ILE A 59 16.89 -3.10 23.54
N PHE A 60 16.61 -4.41 23.67
CA PHE A 60 15.23 -4.94 23.64
C PHE A 60 14.44 -4.70 24.93
N ALA A 61 15.05 -4.23 26.02
CA ALA A 61 14.33 -3.93 27.27
C ALA A 61 13.64 -2.55 27.26
N THR A 62 14.14 -1.60 26.46
CA THR A 62 13.67 -0.20 26.48
C THR A 62 12.52 0.07 25.51
N VAL A 63 12.38 -0.72 24.44
CA VAL A 63 11.29 -0.58 23.45
C VAL A 63 9.95 -1.09 24.02
N THR A 64 9.97 -2.03 24.95
CA THR A 64 8.77 -2.62 25.58
C THR A 64 8.11 -1.73 26.64
N ALA A 65 8.70 -0.57 26.97
CA ALA A 65 8.25 0.30 28.07
C ALA A 65 7.24 1.39 27.67
N GLN A 66 7.05 1.69 26.36
CA GLN A 66 6.13 2.74 25.90
C GLN A 66 4.73 2.25 25.47
N ALA A 67 4.47 0.94 25.52
CA ALA A 67 3.14 0.36 25.24
C ALA A 67 2.29 0.10 26.50
N GLY A 68 2.75 0.53 27.70
CA GLY A 68 2.11 0.26 28.99
C GLY A 68 1.30 1.42 29.61
N GLY A 69 1.11 2.52 28.87
CA GLY A 69 0.42 3.71 29.35
C GLY A 69 -1.10 3.54 29.39
N ALA A 70 -1.65 2.99 30.48
CA ALA A 70 -3.08 2.97 30.72
C ALA A 70 -3.63 4.40 30.89
N PHE A 71 -4.22 4.95 29.82
CA PHE A 71 -5.01 6.18 29.90
C PHE A 71 -6.32 5.90 30.64
N ALA A 72 -6.26 6.00 31.97
CA ALA A 72 -7.47 6.11 32.78
C ALA A 72 -8.17 7.42 32.43
N THR A 73 -9.26 7.33 31.66
CA THR A 73 -10.18 8.45 31.48
C THR A 73 -10.80 8.80 32.84
N PRO A 74 -10.76 10.08 33.27
CA PRO A 74 -11.46 10.48 34.49
C PRO A 74 -12.96 10.31 34.26
N ILE A 75 -13.58 9.44 35.06
CA ILE A 75 -15.03 9.28 35.11
C ILE A 75 -15.63 10.64 35.52
N PRO A 76 -16.54 11.24 34.73
CA PRO A 76 -17.22 12.47 35.15
C PRO A 76 -18.00 12.22 36.45
N PRO A 77 -18.02 13.17 37.40
CA PRO A 77 -18.85 13.02 38.59
C PRO A 77 -20.33 12.86 38.18
N GLU A 78 -20.99 11.95 38.87
CA GLU A 78 -22.37 11.53 38.67
C GLU A 78 -23.31 12.74 38.47
N ALA A 79 -24.00 12.78 37.32
CA ALA A 79 -24.86 13.89 36.97
C ALA A 79 -26.10 13.92 37.90
N THR A 80 -26.12 14.89 38.83
CA THR A 80 -27.26 15.13 39.73
C THR A 80 -28.56 15.20 38.93
N PRO A 81 -29.60 14.41 39.27
CA PRO A 81 -30.86 14.43 38.53
C PRO A 81 -31.50 15.82 38.53
N ILE A 82 -31.76 16.37 37.34
CA ILE A 82 -32.50 17.62 37.17
C ILE A 82 -33.96 17.38 37.59
N PRO A 83 -34.54 18.17 38.51
CA PRO A 83 -35.95 18.02 38.87
C PRO A 83 -36.85 18.36 37.67
N LEU A 84 -37.66 17.40 37.23
CA LEU A 84 -38.71 17.63 36.25
C LEU A 84 -39.81 18.53 36.85
N PRO A 85 -40.40 19.47 36.08
CA PRO A 85 -41.50 20.31 36.55
C PRO A 85 -42.77 19.47 36.81
N PRO A 86 -43.57 19.81 37.84
CA PRO A 86 -44.70 18.98 38.27
C PRO A 86 -45.96 19.18 37.40
N GLY A 87 -46.58 18.06 36.99
CA GLY A 87 -47.88 17.98 36.32
C GLY A 87 -47.75 17.90 34.79
N VAL A 88 -48.11 16.79 34.15
CA VAL A 88 -49.46 16.20 34.16
C VAL A 88 -49.42 14.71 34.50
N GLY A 89 -50.24 14.28 35.47
CA GLY A 89 -50.42 12.86 35.76
C GLY A 89 -51.60 12.28 34.98
N GLN A 90 -51.32 11.27 34.15
CA GLN A 90 -52.24 10.16 33.90
C GLN A 90 -51.48 8.86 34.17
N PRO A 91 -52.05 7.90 34.92
CA PRO A 91 -51.43 6.59 35.08
C PRO A 91 -51.55 5.84 33.74
N VAL A 92 -50.40 5.54 33.13
CA VAL A 92 -50.34 4.63 31.97
C VAL A 92 -50.19 3.21 32.51
N ASP A 93 -50.94 2.28 31.93
CA ASP A 93 -50.96 0.86 32.32
C ASP A 93 -49.55 0.25 32.26
N PRO A 94 -49.11 -0.58 33.22
CA PRO A 94 -47.74 -1.16 33.22
C PRO A 94 -47.50 -2.20 32.11
N GLU A 95 -48.56 -2.63 31.42
CA GLU A 95 -48.59 -3.84 30.62
C GLU A 95 -48.80 -3.51 29.13
N HIS A 96 -47.76 -2.92 28.50
CA HIS A 96 -47.35 -3.06 27.08
C HIS A 96 -46.32 -1.96 26.70
N THR A 97 -45.16 -1.90 27.38
CA THR A 97 -43.97 -1.30 26.77
C THR A 97 -43.37 -2.35 25.83
N PRO A 98 -43.40 -2.18 24.50
CA PRO A 98 -42.67 -3.09 23.63
C PRO A 98 -41.19 -2.99 23.95
N GLU A 99 -40.58 -4.13 24.30
CA GLU A 99 -39.14 -4.24 24.46
C GLU A 99 -38.47 -3.70 23.19
N PRO A 100 -37.46 -2.80 23.29
CA PRO A 100 -36.84 -2.24 22.11
C PRO A 100 -36.18 -3.36 21.32
N THR A 101 -36.79 -3.75 20.20
CA THR A 101 -36.27 -4.76 19.30
C THR A 101 -34.80 -4.44 19.01
N PRO A 102 -33.85 -5.34 19.30
CA PRO A 102 -32.45 -5.08 19.04
C PRO A 102 -32.30 -4.81 17.55
N VAL A 103 -31.94 -3.57 17.21
CA VAL A 103 -31.54 -3.21 15.84
C VAL A 103 -30.40 -4.16 15.50
N PRO A 104 -30.46 -4.92 14.38
CA PRO A 104 -29.36 -5.78 14.00
C PRO A 104 -28.11 -4.94 13.88
N THR A 105 -27.13 -5.16 14.75
CA THR A 105 -25.79 -4.58 14.61
C THR A 105 -25.30 -4.98 13.23
N ALA A 106 -25.15 -4.01 12.33
CA ALA A 106 -24.67 -4.28 10.99
C ALA A 106 -23.30 -4.96 11.10
N THR A 107 -23.20 -6.19 10.58
CA THR A 107 -21.91 -6.89 10.49
C THR A 107 -20.93 -5.97 9.76
N PRO A 108 -19.74 -5.68 10.33
CA PRO A 108 -18.76 -4.84 9.66
C PRO A 108 -18.45 -5.40 8.27
N GLU A 109 -18.63 -4.59 7.24
CA GLU A 109 -18.24 -4.97 5.89
C GLU A 109 -16.71 -5.04 5.82
N LEU A 110 -16.20 -6.13 5.26
CA LEU A 110 -14.76 -6.35 5.13
C LEU A 110 -14.20 -5.49 4.01
N THR A 111 -13.14 -4.74 4.28
CA THR A 111 -12.46 -3.95 3.24
C THR A 111 -11.79 -4.86 2.21
N ASP A 112 -11.62 -4.35 0.99
CA ASP A 112 -10.95 -5.06 -0.11
C ASP A 112 -9.53 -5.54 0.28
N ASP A 113 -8.85 -4.79 1.15
CA ASP A 113 -7.51 -5.11 1.67
C ASP A 113 -7.52 -6.37 2.54
N VAL A 114 -8.52 -6.50 3.42
CA VAL A 114 -8.71 -7.69 4.26
C VAL A 114 -9.17 -8.87 3.39
N GLN A 115 -10.02 -8.64 2.39
CA GLN A 115 -10.40 -9.67 1.40
C GLN A 115 -9.19 -10.19 0.61
N LEU A 116 -8.30 -9.31 0.15
CA LEU A 116 -7.06 -9.69 -0.52
C LEU A 116 -6.17 -10.54 0.39
N LEU A 117 -6.00 -10.11 1.64
CA LEU A 117 -5.19 -10.81 2.63
C LEU A 117 -5.76 -12.19 2.98
N LEU A 118 -7.08 -12.32 3.19
CA LEU A 118 -7.73 -13.61 3.46
C LEU A 118 -7.61 -14.58 2.27
N ARG A 119 -7.71 -14.09 1.02
CA ARG A 119 -7.46 -14.90 -0.17
C ARG A 119 -6.01 -15.34 -0.27
N ALA A 120 -5.05 -14.46 0.03
CA ALA A 120 -3.64 -14.81 0.09
C ALA A 120 -3.36 -15.84 1.20
N ARG A 121 -4.04 -15.73 2.35
CA ARG A 121 -3.95 -16.71 3.42
C ARG A 121 -4.49 -18.08 3.01
N ALA A 122 -5.66 -18.13 2.36
CA ALA A 122 -6.25 -19.38 1.90
C ALA A 122 -5.37 -20.08 0.84
N ASP A 123 -4.78 -19.31 -0.08
CA ASP A 123 -3.85 -19.82 -1.09
C ASP A 123 -2.52 -20.30 -0.47
N LEU A 124 -2.04 -19.63 0.59
CA LEU A 124 -0.88 -20.06 1.36
C LEU A 124 -1.13 -21.40 2.09
N GLU A 125 -2.30 -21.59 2.72
CA GLU A 125 -2.70 -22.87 3.30
C GLU A 125 -2.80 -23.97 2.23
N LEU A 126 -3.39 -23.68 1.07
CA LEU A 126 -3.50 -24.61 -0.05
C LEU A 126 -2.13 -25.02 -0.60
N LEU A 127 -1.16 -24.09 -0.67
CA LEU A 127 0.22 -24.39 -1.02
C LEU A 127 0.89 -25.28 0.04
N ALA A 128 0.73 -24.95 1.33
CA ALA A 128 1.28 -25.73 2.42
C ALA A 128 0.72 -27.17 2.44
N ASP A 129 -0.59 -27.34 2.29
CA ASP A 129 -1.24 -28.66 2.21
C ASP A 129 -0.70 -29.49 1.05
N ALA A 130 -0.55 -28.90 -0.14
CA ALA A 130 -0.08 -29.59 -1.33
C ALA A 130 1.39 -30.02 -1.25
N GLN A 131 2.27 -29.20 -0.69
CA GLN A 131 3.72 -29.49 -0.63
C GLN A 131 4.11 -30.30 0.62
N LEU A 132 3.39 -30.17 1.73
CA LEU A 132 3.69 -30.84 3.01
C LEU A 132 2.71 -31.97 3.36
N ASN A 133 1.79 -32.34 2.46
CA ASN A 133 0.76 -33.36 2.67
C ASN A 133 -0.08 -33.12 3.95
N GLY A 134 -0.47 -31.85 4.18
CA GLY A 134 -1.24 -31.44 5.35
C GLY A 134 -0.43 -31.22 6.64
N ALA A 135 0.89 -31.49 6.65
CA ALA A 135 1.75 -31.04 7.74
C ALA A 135 1.96 -29.51 7.70
N ARG A 136 2.50 -28.94 8.77
CA ARG A 136 2.89 -27.53 8.86
C ARG A 136 4.31 -27.38 9.41
N PRO A 137 5.08 -26.35 9.00
CA PRO A 137 6.40 -26.06 9.56
C PRO A 137 6.37 -25.73 11.05
N GLU A 138 7.53 -25.78 11.70
CA GLU A 138 7.70 -25.20 13.04
C GLU A 138 7.47 -23.68 13.00
N GLY A 139 6.74 -23.15 13.98
CA GLY A 139 6.37 -21.73 14.04
C GLY A 139 5.12 -21.32 13.25
N TRP A 140 4.44 -22.25 12.57
CA TRP A 140 3.20 -21.97 11.85
C TRP A 140 2.09 -21.44 12.78
N THR A 141 1.51 -20.29 12.43
CA THR A 141 0.51 -19.61 13.28
C THR A 141 -0.92 -20.06 12.99
N GLY A 142 -1.25 -20.46 11.75
CA GLY A 142 -2.62 -20.79 11.34
C GLY A 142 -3.59 -19.60 11.33
N ALA A 143 -3.08 -18.35 11.43
CA ALA A 143 -3.89 -17.16 11.61
C ALA A 143 -4.91 -16.93 10.48
N SER A 144 -6.19 -16.90 10.84
CA SER A 144 -7.32 -16.84 9.92
C SER A 144 -8.48 -15.97 10.40
N ASP A 145 -8.37 -15.34 11.59
CA ASP A 145 -9.36 -14.38 12.07
C ASP A 145 -9.22 -13.06 11.30
N GLN A 146 -10.27 -12.72 10.54
CA GLN A 146 -10.39 -11.48 9.76
C GLN A 146 -10.40 -10.20 10.60
N PHE A 147 -10.65 -10.30 11.91
CA PHE A 147 -10.66 -9.18 12.85
C PHE A 147 -9.37 -9.05 13.66
N ASP A 148 -8.41 -9.96 13.50
CA ASP A 148 -7.10 -9.87 14.15
C ASP A 148 -6.25 -8.76 13.48
N PRO A 149 -5.88 -7.69 14.21
CA PRO A 149 -5.01 -6.64 13.67
C PRO A 149 -3.60 -7.15 13.29
N GLN A 150 -3.20 -8.34 13.76
CA GLN A 150 -1.93 -8.98 13.42
C GLN A 150 -2.02 -9.93 12.21
N LEU A 151 -3.20 -10.18 11.63
CA LEU A 151 -3.39 -11.16 10.54
C LEU A 151 -2.37 -11.00 9.39
N ALA A 152 -2.04 -9.75 9.02
CA ALA A 152 -1.07 -9.46 7.96
C ALA A 152 0.36 -9.89 8.34
N LEU A 153 0.77 -9.61 9.58
CA LEU A 153 2.08 -10.00 10.11
C LEU A 153 2.19 -11.53 10.27
N LEU A 154 1.15 -12.17 10.80
CA LEU A 154 1.11 -13.61 11.03
C LEU A 154 1.07 -14.38 9.69
N THR A 155 0.35 -13.87 8.68
CA THR A 155 0.35 -14.44 7.33
C THR A 155 1.71 -14.26 6.63
N ARG A 156 2.39 -13.11 6.83
CA ARG A 156 3.78 -12.92 6.36
C ARG A 156 4.74 -13.90 7.05
N LEU A 157 4.64 -14.06 8.37
CA LEU A 157 5.47 -15.01 9.12
C LEU A 157 5.31 -16.44 8.60
N ASP A 158 4.07 -16.86 8.33
CA ASP A 158 3.79 -18.20 7.80
C ASP A 158 4.31 -18.36 6.37
N LEU A 159 4.24 -17.33 5.52
CA LEU A 159 4.82 -17.35 4.18
C LEU A 159 6.35 -17.51 4.20
N GLU A 160 7.06 -16.74 5.03
CA GLU A 160 8.52 -16.84 5.18
C GLU A 160 8.92 -18.20 5.77
N THR A 161 8.15 -18.72 6.74
CA THR A 161 8.38 -20.03 7.36
C THR A 161 8.12 -21.17 6.37
N LEU A 162 7.10 -21.08 5.51
CA LEU A 162 6.86 -22.06 4.46
C LEU A 162 8.00 -22.08 3.44
N TYR A 163 8.46 -20.89 3.03
CA TYR A 163 9.59 -20.75 2.11
C TYR A 163 10.85 -21.40 2.68
N ALA A 164 11.17 -21.10 3.95
CA ALA A 164 12.30 -21.69 4.66
C ALA A 164 12.22 -23.22 4.75
N ALA A 165 11.02 -23.78 4.97
CA ALA A 165 10.81 -25.22 5.09
C ALA A 165 10.82 -25.98 3.74
N LEU A 166 10.41 -25.34 2.64
CA LEU A 166 10.30 -25.96 1.33
C LEU A 166 11.49 -25.71 0.40
N VAL A 167 12.22 -24.61 0.58
CA VAL A 167 13.28 -24.15 -0.33
C VAL A 167 14.59 -23.99 0.41
N ASP A 168 14.74 -22.90 1.17
CA ASP A 168 15.95 -22.55 1.92
C ASP A 168 15.64 -21.37 2.87
N ALA A 169 16.21 -21.37 4.08
CA ALA A 169 15.94 -20.33 5.08
C ALA A 169 16.75 -19.03 4.85
N ASP A 170 17.94 -19.13 4.25
CA ASP A 170 18.91 -18.05 4.09
C ASP A 170 18.87 -17.43 2.68
N LEU A 171 18.39 -18.17 1.68
CA LEU A 171 18.17 -17.65 0.33
C LEU A 171 16.77 -17.01 0.20
N ARG A 172 16.64 -16.07 -0.74
CA ARG A 172 15.35 -15.56 -1.21
C ARG A 172 15.30 -15.54 -2.74
N PRO A 173 14.12 -15.73 -3.37
CA PRO A 173 13.99 -15.64 -4.82
C PRO A 173 14.37 -14.27 -5.35
N VAL A 174 14.75 -14.22 -6.62
CA VAL A 174 14.83 -12.94 -7.34
C VAL A 174 13.45 -12.28 -7.32
N ASN A 175 13.41 -10.97 -7.01
CA ASN A 175 12.22 -10.15 -6.82
C ASN A 175 11.39 -10.41 -5.54
N TRP A 176 11.83 -11.26 -4.60
CA TRP A 176 11.17 -11.37 -3.30
C TRP A 176 11.11 -10.01 -2.59
N ILE A 177 9.91 -9.58 -2.20
CA ILE A 177 9.70 -8.31 -1.50
C ILE A 177 10.00 -8.47 0.00
N GLY A 178 9.51 -9.55 0.60
CA GLY A 178 9.69 -9.83 2.02
C GLY A 178 8.90 -8.90 2.95
N ALA A 179 9.35 -8.80 4.19
CA ALA A 179 8.69 -8.03 5.24
C ALA A 179 9.04 -6.52 5.16
N VAL A 180 8.32 -5.76 4.33
CA VAL A 180 8.46 -4.29 4.25
C VAL A 180 7.33 -3.60 5.00
N GLY A 181 7.66 -2.86 6.06
CA GLY A 181 6.69 -2.07 6.84
C GLY A 181 5.96 -1.03 5.99
N SER A 182 4.62 -1.07 6.00
CA SER A 182 3.76 -0.17 5.21
C SER A 182 2.31 -0.23 5.69
N THR A 183 1.36 0.25 4.88
CA THR A 183 -0.08 0.13 5.11
C THR A 183 -0.56 -1.33 4.98
N PRO A 184 -1.68 -1.72 5.61
CA PRO A 184 -2.24 -3.08 5.49
C PRO A 184 -2.44 -3.54 4.04
N VAL A 185 -2.94 -2.66 3.17
CA VAL A 185 -3.08 -2.93 1.72
C VAL A 185 -1.76 -3.24 1.04
N ALA A 186 -0.70 -2.49 1.34
CA ALA A 186 0.60 -2.71 0.74
C ALA A 186 1.20 -4.04 1.22
N ILE A 187 1.08 -4.35 2.52
CA ILE A 187 1.53 -5.62 3.09
C ILE A 187 0.76 -6.80 2.47
N ALA A 188 -0.56 -6.70 2.30
CA ALA A 188 -1.38 -7.73 1.65
C ALA A 188 -0.98 -7.98 0.19
N ARG A 189 -0.67 -6.91 -0.56
CA ARG A 189 -0.14 -7.01 -1.94
C ARG A 189 1.26 -7.61 -1.98
N ASP A 190 2.15 -7.20 -1.06
CA ASP A 190 3.52 -7.72 -0.97
C ASP A 190 3.51 -9.23 -0.61
N ILE A 191 2.60 -9.66 0.29
CA ILE A 191 2.37 -11.09 0.59
C ILE A 191 1.85 -11.85 -0.64
N ARG A 192 0.86 -11.29 -1.35
CA ARG A 192 0.35 -11.91 -2.59
C ARG A 192 1.45 -12.04 -3.64
N HIS A 193 2.30 -11.03 -3.81
CA HIS A 193 3.42 -11.09 -4.76
C HIS A 193 4.33 -12.30 -4.49
N ASP A 194 4.85 -12.38 -3.27
CA ASP A 194 5.80 -13.40 -2.84
C ASP A 194 5.15 -14.81 -2.86
N LEU A 195 3.87 -14.93 -2.51
CA LEU A 195 3.11 -16.17 -2.64
C LEU A 195 2.93 -16.61 -4.11
N GLU A 196 2.73 -15.69 -5.05
CA GLU A 196 2.67 -16.03 -6.47
C GLU A 196 4.05 -16.44 -7.02
N LEU A 197 5.16 -15.86 -6.51
CA LEU A 197 6.53 -16.33 -6.80
C LEU A 197 6.76 -17.76 -6.28
N MET A 198 6.28 -18.09 -5.07
CA MET A 198 6.30 -19.49 -4.59
C MET A 198 5.44 -20.41 -5.45
N ALA A 199 4.23 -19.98 -5.82
CA ALA A 199 3.34 -20.77 -6.68
C ALA A 199 3.98 -21.04 -8.06
N ASP A 200 4.72 -20.08 -8.61
CA ASP A 200 5.47 -20.24 -9.85
C ASP A 200 6.63 -21.24 -9.73
N LEU A 201 7.27 -21.33 -8.57
CA LEU A 201 8.32 -22.33 -8.30
C LEU A 201 7.79 -23.77 -8.30
N PHE A 202 6.61 -24.00 -7.71
CA PHE A 202 6.05 -25.36 -7.55
C PHE A 202 5.09 -25.79 -8.68
N TYR A 203 4.37 -24.85 -9.30
CA TYR A 203 3.36 -25.12 -10.34
C TYR A 203 3.71 -24.55 -11.73
N GLY A 204 4.68 -23.63 -11.80
CA GLY A 204 5.02 -22.90 -13.03
C GLY A 204 4.19 -21.62 -13.24
N PRO A 205 4.66 -20.70 -14.12
CA PRO A 205 4.16 -19.32 -14.22
C PRO A 205 2.70 -19.16 -14.64
N THR A 206 2.13 -20.18 -15.29
CA THR A 206 0.80 -20.13 -15.92
C THR A 206 -0.20 -21.11 -15.32
N THR A 207 0.18 -21.87 -14.27
CA THR A 207 -0.66 -22.91 -13.67
C THR A 207 -0.88 -22.63 -12.19
N ARG A 208 -2.10 -22.85 -11.71
CA ARG A 208 -2.47 -22.78 -10.30
C ARG A 208 -3.34 -23.99 -9.94
N PRO A 209 -3.28 -24.50 -8.70
CA PRO A 209 -4.11 -25.62 -8.27
C PRO A 209 -5.59 -25.24 -8.22
N ALA A 210 -6.46 -26.26 -8.24
CA ALA A 210 -7.89 -26.04 -8.04
C ALA A 210 -8.15 -25.45 -6.64
N GLY A 211 -8.98 -24.41 -6.57
CA GLY A 211 -9.25 -23.67 -5.33
C GLY A 211 -8.35 -22.44 -5.10
N TRP A 212 -7.35 -22.19 -5.96
CA TRP A 212 -6.54 -20.97 -5.88
C TRP A 212 -7.38 -19.72 -6.19
N TYR A 213 -7.46 -18.79 -5.24
CA TYR A 213 -8.19 -17.53 -5.40
C TYR A 213 -7.43 -16.52 -6.27
N GLY A 214 -6.11 -16.46 -6.13
CA GLY A 214 -5.28 -15.47 -6.82
C GLY A 214 -5.60 -14.03 -6.41
N GLY A 215 -5.39 -13.11 -7.35
CA GLY A 215 -5.64 -11.68 -7.17
C GLY A 215 -5.51 -10.92 -8.49
N ASP A 216 -5.41 -9.59 -8.40
CA ASP A 216 -5.09 -8.77 -9.57
C ASP A 216 -3.75 -9.22 -10.20
N PRO A 217 -3.68 -9.45 -11.53
CA PRO A 217 -2.44 -9.77 -12.23
C PRO A 217 -1.28 -8.82 -11.91
N LEU A 218 -1.57 -7.54 -11.64
CA LEU A 218 -0.59 -6.53 -11.22
C LEU A 218 0.16 -6.94 -9.96
N PHE A 219 -0.46 -7.70 -9.04
CA PHE A 219 0.20 -8.14 -7.80
C PHE A 219 1.35 -9.14 -8.06
N LYS A 220 1.44 -9.75 -9.25
CA LYS A 220 2.61 -10.54 -9.68
C LYS A 220 3.82 -9.68 -10.06
N CYS A 221 3.66 -8.37 -10.17
CA CYS A 221 4.72 -7.45 -10.62
C CYS A 221 5.49 -6.86 -9.44
N ASN A 222 6.69 -6.34 -9.68
CA ASN A 222 7.51 -5.75 -8.63
C ASN A 222 6.77 -4.58 -7.93
N ARG A 223 7.14 -4.32 -6.68
CA ARG A 223 6.47 -3.35 -5.80
C ARG A 223 6.37 -1.94 -6.40
N ALA A 224 7.40 -1.49 -7.11
CA ALA A 224 7.42 -0.15 -7.71
C ALA A 224 6.40 -0.04 -8.85
N THR A 225 6.38 -1.01 -9.76
CA THR A 225 5.40 -1.10 -10.86
C THR A 225 3.97 -1.20 -10.33
N GLN A 226 3.72 -1.96 -9.27
CA GLN A 226 2.40 -2.00 -8.62
C GLN A 226 1.94 -0.62 -8.12
N VAL A 227 2.81 0.08 -7.38
CA VAL A 227 2.47 1.38 -6.78
C VAL A 227 2.30 2.46 -7.84
N LEU A 228 3.17 2.49 -8.86
CA LEU A 228 3.08 3.44 -9.96
C LEU A 228 1.78 3.28 -10.75
N VAL A 229 1.44 2.04 -11.15
CA VAL A 229 0.22 1.77 -11.91
C VAL A 229 -1.03 2.15 -11.10
N GLN A 230 -1.09 1.81 -9.81
CA GLN A 230 -2.21 2.19 -8.94
C GLN A 230 -2.34 3.71 -8.77
N LEU A 231 -1.23 4.45 -8.71
CA LEU A 231 -1.24 5.91 -8.65
C LEU A 231 -1.84 6.50 -9.95
N LEU A 232 -1.37 6.04 -11.11
CA LEU A 232 -1.82 6.54 -12.41
C LEU A 232 -3.29 6.17 -12.71
N GLN A 233 -3.71 4.96 -12.33
CA GLN A 233 -5.11 4.51 -12.40
C GLN A 233 -6.01 5.33 -11.47
N ARG A 234 -5.56 5.65 -10.25
CA ARG A 234 -6.32 6.47 -9.30
C ARG A 234 -6.51 7.91 -9.80
N GLY A 235 -5.54 8.45 -10.56
CA GLY A 235 -5.70 9.72 -11.26
C GLY A 235 -6.66 9.67 -12.46
N GLY A 236 -7.14 8.49 -12.87
CA GLY A 236 -7.95 8.31 -14.08
C GLY A 236 -7.17 8.52 -15.39
N LEU A 237 -5.84 8.63 -15.31
CA LEU A 237 -4.96 9.00 -16.43
C LEU A 237 -4.50 7.79 -17.24
N PHE A 238 -4.49 6.61 -16.63
CA PHE A 238 -3.88 5.40 -17.19
C PHE A 238 -4.75 4.16 -16.96
N THR A 239 -4.76 3.26 -17.94
CA THR A 239 -5.38 1.94 -17.85
C THR A 239 -4.41 0.88 -18.35
N VAL A 240 -4.36 -0.27 -17.68
CA VAL A 240 -3.54 -1.41 -18.13
C VAL A 240 -4.25 -2.12 -19.30
N ASP A 241 -3.64 -2.07 -20.47
CA ASP A 241 -4.07 -2.78 -21.69
C ASP A 241 -3.21 -4.04 -21.99
N ALA A 242 -2.24 -4.35 -21.11
CA ALA A 242 -1.42 -5.54 -21.23
C ALA A 242 -2.23 -6.81 -20.92
N ASN A 243 -2.12 -7.85 -21.75
CA ASN A 243 -2.78 -9.14 -21.52
C ASN A 243 -2.28 -9.81 -20.21
N PRO A 244 -3.15 -10.02 -19.20
CA PRO A 244 -2.80 -10.68 -17.94
C PRO A 244 -2.12 -12.04 -18.04
N ASN A 245 -2.34 -12.76 -19.14
CA ASN A 245 -1.85 -14.12 -19.35
C ASN A 245 -0.53 -14.17 -20.16
N ASP A 246 0.02 -13.02 -20.57
CA ASP A 246 1.34 -12.95 -21.19
C ASP A 246 2.43 -13.21 -20.13
N PRO A 247 3.38 -14.14 -20.32
CA PRO A 247 4.53 -14.31 -19.44
C PRO A 247 5.38 -13.03 -19.26
N LYS A 248 5.24 -12.05 -20.17
CA LYS A 248 5.85 -10.71 -20.09
C LYS A 248 4.92 -9.64 -19.52
N PHE A 249 3.75 -9.98 -18.99
CA PHE A 249 2.75 -9.02 -18.49
C PHE A 249 3.38 -7.90 -17.65
N CYS A 250 4.15 -8.24 -16.60
CA CYS A 250 4.75 -7.22 -15.73
C CYS A 250 5.79 -6.33 -16.43
N TYR A 251 6.56 -6.88 -17.36
CA TYR A 251 7.48 -6.09 -18.19
C TYR A 251 6.71 -5.13 -19.12
N ASN A 252 5.65 -5.62 -19.77
CA ASN A 252 4.82 -4.82 -20.67
C ASN A 252 4.09 -3.70 -19.91
N VAL A 253 3.60 -3.98 -18.70
CA VAL A 253 2.96 -3.01 -17.79
C VAL A 253 3.96 -1.95 -17.33
N GLU A 254 5.16 -2.35 -16.91
CA GLU A 254 6.22 -1.43 -16.48
C GLU A 254 6.64 -0.47 -17.60
N ILE A 255 6.85 -0.99 -18.82
CA ILE A 255 7.16 -0.19 -20.00
C ILE A 255 6.00 0.75 -20.36
N ALA A 256 4.75 0.27 -20.29
CA ALA A 256 3.58 1.10 -20.61
C ALA A 256 3.38 2.24 -19.59
N ALA A 257 3.47 1.95 -18.29
CA ALA A 257 3.33 2.94 -17.23
C ALA A 257 4.48 3.95 -17.22
N THR A 258 5.72 3.48 -17.38
CA THR A 258 6.91 4.36 -17.45
C THR A 258 6.83 5.27 -18.67
N LYS A 259 6.55 4.71 -19.85
CA LYS A 259 6.39 5.52 -21.08
C LYS A 259 5.26 6.54 -20.96
N PHE A 260 4.14 6.18 -20.34
CA PHE A 260 3.04 7.12 -20.08
C PHE A 260 3.49 8.28 -19.21
N VAL A 261 4.22 8.03 -18.13
CA VAL A 261 4.79 9.09 -17.29
C VAL A 261 5.77 9.94 -18.07
N GLU A 262 6.70 9.31 -18.81
CA GLU A 262 7.68 10.02 -19.64
C GLU A 262 7.03 10.94 -20.68
N THR A 263 6.00 10.49 -21.42
CA THR A 263 5.40 11.31 -22.48
C THR A 263 4.29 12.24 -21.99
N GLU A 264 3.38 11.77 -21.15
CA GLU A 264 2.16 12.49 -20.78
C GLU A 264 2.25 13.30 -19.49
N VAL A 265 3.23 13.01 -18.62
CA VAL A 265 3.39 13.67 -17.30
C VAL A 265 4.70 14.47 -17.21
N LEU A 266 5.78 14.00 -17.84
CA LEU A 266 7.11 14.64 -17.74
C LEU A 266 7.52 15.44 -18.98
N ALA A 267 7.34 14.90 -20.19
CA ALA A 267 7.72 15.59 -21.43
C ALA A 267 6.67 16.60 -21.90
N ASN A 268 5.39 16.24 -21.74
CA ASN A 268 4.33 17.23 -21.71
C ASN A 268 4.35 17.87 -20.31
N GLU A 269 4.60 19.19 -20.21
CA GLU A 269 4.20 19.99 -19.05
C GLU A 269 2.65 20.10 -19.00
N ARG A 270 1.98 18.95 -18.94
CA ARG A 270 0.59 18.88 -18.52
C ARG A 270 0.56 19.11 -17.03
N ASP A 271 0.33 20.36 -16.65
CA ASP A 271 -0.82 20.81 -15.86
C ASP A 271 -1.87 19.68 -15.61
N GLY A 272 -1.53 18.65 -14.83
CA GLY A 272 -2.19 17.34 -14.99
C GLY A 272 -1.97 16.27 -13.91
N ILE A 273 -1.04 16.44 -12.97
CA ILE A 273 -1.24 15.91 -11.59
C ILE A 273 -1.88 17.00 -10.72
N PHE A 274 -1.52 18.26 -10.98
CA PHE A 274 -2.23 19.46 -10.55
C PHE A 274 -2.43 20.32 -11.80
N SER A 275 -3.69 20.67 -12.13
CA SER A 275 -4.01 21.45 -13.33
C SER A 275 -4.49 22.86 -12.96
N PRO A 276 -3.78 23.93 -13.35
CA PRO A 276 -4.25 25.32 -13.19
C PRO A 276 -5.53 25.59 -13.99
N GLU A 277 -5.77 24.86 -15.07
CA GLU A 277 -6.85 25.14 -16.03
C GLU A 277 -8.25 24.85 -15.45
N LEU A 278 -8.34 24.00 -14.42
CA LEU A 278 -9.59 23.77 -13.68
C LEU A 278 -9.91 24.88 -12.65
N ALA A 279 -8.91 25.68 -12.26
CA ALA A 279 -9.08 26.85 -11.41
C ALA A 279 -9.37 28.12 -12.23
N LEU A 280 -8.74 28.28 -13.40
CA LEU A 280 -8.88 29.48 -14.25
C LEU A 280 -10.30 29.75 -14.78
N VAL A 281 -11.22 28.77 -14.72
CA VAL A 281 -12.63 28.90 -15.13
C VAL A 281 -13.60 28.86 -13.94
N SER A 282 -13.12 28.86 -12.69
CA SER A 282 -14.01 28.80 -11.53
C SER A 282 -14.74 30.12 -11.30
N GLU A 283 -16.09 30.08 -11.24
CA GLU A 283 -16.92 31.23 -10.85
C GLU A 283 -16.62 31.71 -9.41
N ASN A 284 -16.02 30.85 -8.59
CA ASN A 284 -15.69 31.15 -7.21
C ASN A 284 -14.22 31.55 -7.05
N LYS A 285 -13.99 32.48 -6.12
CA LYS A 285 -12.68 33.01 -5.73
C LYS A 285 -12.65 33.40 -4.27
N ILE A 286 -11.44 33.55 -3.73
CA ILE A 286 -11.18 34.16 -2.42
C ILE A 286 -11.53 35.65 -2.44
N THR A 287 -12.20 36.13 -1.40
CA THR A 287 -12.69 37.51 -1.30
C THR A 287 -11.99 38.33 -0.20
N THR A 288 -11.33 37.68 0.76
CA THR A 288 -10.68 38.30 1.91
C THR A 288 -9.16 38.20 1.83
N ASP A 289 -8.47 39.19 2.42
CA ASP A 289 -7.00 39.24 2.49
C ASP A 289 -6.40 38.30 3.59
N PHE A 290 -7.24 37.51 4.25
CA PHE A 290 -6.90 36.66 5.41
C PHE A 290 -7.52 35.26 5.36
N ALA A 291 -7.80 34.74 4.16
CA ALA A 291 -8.36 33.40 3.96
C ALA A 291 -7.39 32.29 4.40
N VAL A 292 -7.42 31.91 5.67
CA VAL A 292 -6.50 30.89 6.22
C VAL A 292 -6.79 29.52 5.62
N ALA A 293 -5.73 28.88 5.11
CA ALA A 293 -5.76 27.54 4.54
C ALA A 293 -5.37 26.47 5.56
N TRP A 294 -6.01 25.31 5.50
CA TRP A 294 -5.79 24.18 6.40
C TRP A 294 -5.73 22.86 5.64
N LEU A 295 -4.92 21.90 6.11
CA LEU A 295 -4.88 20.54 5.56
C LEU A 295 -5.97 19.61 6.12
N ASP A 296 -6.73 20.06 7.13
CA ASP A 296 -7.82 19.29 7.72
C ASP A 296 -9.08 20.14 7.99
N SER A 297 -10.24 19.48 7.99
CA SER A 297 -11.55 20.12 8.18
C SER A 297 -11.83 20.58 9.62
N ALA A 298 -10.95 20.24 10.57
CA ALA A 298 -11.03 20.65 11.96
C ALA A 298 -10.05 21.79 12.31
N ALA A 299 -9.39 22.39 11.30
CA ALA A 299 -8.50 23.53 11.43
C ALA A 299 -7.37 23.30 12.47
N ARG A 300 -6.64 22.19 12.32
CA ARG A 300 -5.51 21.81 13.19
C ARG A 300 -4.16 22.10 12.52
N ILE A 301 -4.06 21.81 11.23
CA ILE A 301 -2.83 21.93 10.44
C ILE A 301 -2.98 23.12 9.49
N ARG A 302 -2.52 24.29 9.93
CA ARG A 302 -2.50 25.52 9.10
C ARG A 302 -1.41 25.39 8.04
N ILE A 303 -1.68 25.82 6.81
CA ILE A 303 -0.74 25.72 5.68
C ILE A 303 -0.54 27.04 4.93
N GLY A 304 -1.08 28.16 5.43
CA GLY A 304 -0.82 29.50 4.90
C GLY A 304 -2.06 30.39 4.88
N ILE A 305 -2.01 31.43 4.06
CA ILE A 305 -3.14 32.31 3.73
C ILE A 305 -3.30 32.30 2.21
N VAL A 306 -4.46 31.88 1.71
CA VAL A 306 -4.76 31.95 0.28
C VAL A 306 -4.87 33.42 -0.13
N PRO A 307 -4.16 33.88 -1.17
CA PRO A 307 -4.27 35.25 -1.64
C PRO A 307 -5.69 35.61 -2.05
N LYS A 308 -6.02 36.89 -1.90
CA LYS A 308 -7.28 37.44 -2.39
C LYS A 308 -7.36 37.36 -3.91
N ASP A 309 -8.59 37.22 -4.41
CA ASP A 309 -8.92 37.05 -5.82
C ASP A 309 -8.37 35.74 -6.45
N THR A 310 -7.70 34.86 -5.70
CA THR A 310 -7.33 33.51 -6.16
C THR A 310 -8.59 32.72 -6.55
N PRO A 311 -8.70 32.24 -7.81
CA PRO A 311 -9.78 31.38 -8.25
C PRO A 311 -9.76 30.04 -7.50
N VAL A 312 -10.94 29.53 -7.14
CA VAL A 312 -11.10 28.25 -6.43
C VAL A 312 -12.28 27.42 -6.95
N ARG A 313 -12.00 26.18 -7.31
CA ARG A 313 -13.01 25.13 -7.52
C ARG A 313 -13.47 24.60 -6.17
N VAL A 314 -14.78 24.58 -5.95
CA VAL A 314 -15.39 24.08 -4.71
C VAL A 314 -15.64 22.58 -4.83
N ILE A 315 -15.15 21.79 -3.87
CA ILE A 315 -15.27 20.32 -3.90
C ILE A 315 -16.37 19.81 -2.95
N GLY A 316 -16.39 20.31 -1.71
CA GLY A 316 -17.30 19.82 -0.68
C GLY A 316 -17.22 20.63 0.62
N ARG A 317 -18.04 20.29 1.60
CA ARG A 317 -18.00 20.91 2.94
C ARG A 317 -17.83 19.90 4.08
N SER A 318 -17.35 20.40 5.21
CA SER A 318 -17.47 19.71 6.49
C SER A 318 -18.95 19.61 6.91
N TYR A 319 -19.30 18.46 7.48
CA TYR A 319 -20.60 18.20 8.12
C TYR A 319 -20.51 18.20 9.65
N ALA A 320 -19.33 18.49 10.22
CA ALA A 320 -19.19 18.69 11.67
C ALA A 320 -20.06 19.87 12.14
N ALA A 321 -20.71 19.71 13.30
CA ALA A 321 -21.54 20.75 13.87
C ALA A 321 -20.74 22.06 14.04
N PHE A 322 -21.33 23.18 13.64
CA PHE A 322 -20.73 24.53 13.67
C PHE A 322 -19.48 24.73 12.77
N SER A 323 -19.17 23.78 11.88
CA SER A 323 -18.06 23.97 10.92
C SER A 323 -18.51 24.68 9.65
N ASN A 324 -17.85 25.81 9.36
CA ASN A 324 -17.95 26.56 8.10
C ASN A 324 -16.88 26.14 7.07
N MET A 325 -16.15 25.04 7.33
CA MET A 325 -15.01 24.62 6.52
C MET A 325 -15.45 23.95 5.21
N MET A 326 -14.82 24.38 4.12
CA MET A 326 -15.08 23.98 2.75
C MET A 326 -13.77 23.51 2.12
N LEU A 327 -13.77 22.35 1.46
CA LEU A 327 -12.63 21.91 0.67
C LEU A 327 -12.67 22.61 -0.69
N VAL A 328 -11.57 23.27 -1.02
CA VAL A 328 -11.37 23.96 -2.28
C VAL A 328 -10.09 23.49 -2.96
N GLU A 329 -10.04 23.64 -4.26
CA GLU A 329 -8.88 23.38 -5.10
C GLU A 329 -8.61 24.60 -5.98
N GLY A 330 -7.34 24.96 -6.09
CA GLY A 330 -6.88 26.02 -6.98
C GLY A 330 -5.55 25.61 -7.61
N GLN A 331 -4.89 26.57 -8.27
CA GLN A 331 -3.57 26.32 -8.85
C GLN A 331 -2.57 25.93 -7.75
N ASP A 332 -2.05 24.70 -7.85
CA ASP A 332 -1.06 24.10 -6.96
C ASP A 332 -1.50 23.88 -5.50
N PHE A 333 -2.80 23.81 -5.23
CA PHE A 333 -3.30 23.47 -3.88
C PHE A 333 -4.68 22.81 -3.86
N GLN A 334 -4.92 21.97 -2.86
CA GLN A 334 -6.23 21.49 -2.43
C GLN A 334 -6.30 21.59 -0.91
N VAL A 335 -7.07 22.54 -0.36
CA VAL A 335 -7.04 22.91 1.07
C VAL A 335 -8.43 23.21 1.60
N TYR A 336 -8.59 23.18 2.91
CA TYR A 336 -9.78 23.69 3.57
C TYR A 336 -9.68 25.19 3.82
N VAL A 337 -10.73 25.93 3.47
CA VAL A 337 -10.95 27.34 3.81
C VAL A 337 -12.34 27.52 4.41
N GLU A 338 -12.56 28.58 5.18
CA GLU A 338 -13.90 28.95 5.60
C GLU A 338 -14.69 29.55 4.42
N TYR A 339 -15.92 29.08 4.16
CA TYR A 339 -16.67 29.50 2.96
C TYR A 339 -16.96 31.03 2.94
N THR A 340 -17.04 31.65 4.11
CA THR A 340 -17.21 33.10 4.36
C THR A 340 -16.09 33.95 3.78
N ASN A 341 -14.91 33.37 3.53
CA ASN A 341 -13.76 34.01 2.89
C ASN A 341 -13.77 33.89 1.35
N THR A 342 -14.86 33.39 0.79
CA THR A 342 -15.03 33.15 -0.65
C THR A 342 -16.24 33.89 -1.19
N THR A 343 -16.56 33.64 -2.46
CA THR A 343 -17.79 34.08 -3.15
C THR A 343 -18.97 33.13 -2.94
N VAL A 344 -18.75 31.96 -2.33
CA VAL A 344 -19.77 30.93 -2.11
C VAL A 344 -20.80 31.43 -1.09
N THR A 345 -22.07 31.44 -1.48
CA THR A 345 -23.18 31.80 -0.59
C THR A 345 -23.47 30.70 0.44
N ALA A 346 -24.14 31.05 1.54
CA ALA A 346 -24.53 30.06 2.56
C ALA A 346 -25.47 28.96 2.02
N ASP A 347 -26.25 29.23 0.98
CA ASP A 347 -27.11 28.23 0.33
C ASP A 347 -26.31 27.28 -0.55
N GLN A 348 -25.40 27.81 -1.36
CA GLN A 348 -24.45 27.00 -2.13
C GLN A 348 -23.59 26.12 -1.20
N PHE A 349 -23.00 26.71 -0.14
CA PHE A 349 -22.24 25.96 0.86
C PHE A 349 -23.08 24.83 1.47
N ARG A 350 -24.32 25.10 1.91
CA ARG A 350 -25.17 24.08 2.50
C ARG A 350 -25.52 22.94 1.54
N ALA A 351 -25.60 23.21 0.24
CA ALA A 351 -25.87 22.21 -0.81
C ALA A 351 -24.65 21.34 -1.17
N LEU A 352 -23.44 21.64 -0.67
CA LEU A 352 -22.23 20.88 -0.98
C LEU A 352 -22.24 19.46 -0.38
N PRO A 353 -21.61 18.48 -1.07
CA PRO A 353 -21.43 17.13 -0.55
C PRO A 353 -20.53 17.12 0.69
N ASN A 354 -20.64 16.06 1.49
CA ASN A 354 -19.81 15.87 2.68
C ASN A 354 -18.39 15.43 2.29
N VAL A 355 -17.37 16.20 2.69
CA VAL A 355 -15.96 15.85 2.44
C VAL A 355 -15.56 14.51 3.05
N ALA A 356 -16.20 14.07 4.14
CA ALA A 356 -15.92 12.76 4.74
C ALA A 356 -16.38 11.57 3.87
N THR A 357 -17.19 11.81 2.84
CA THR A 357 -17.57 10.80 1.83
C THR A 357 -16.77 10.93 0.53
N LEU A 358 -15.80 11.84 0.48
CA LEU A 358 -14.93 12.05 -0.68
C LEU A 358 -13.53 11.53 -0.37
N ASN A 359 -12.92 10.81 -1.31
CA ASN A 359 -11.53 10.37 -1.19
C ASN A 359 -10.60 11.53 -1.56
N VAL A 360 -10.29 12.39 -0.58
CA VAL A 360 -9.55 13.64 -0.75
C VAL A 360 -8.24 13.62 0.04
N ALA A 361 -7.20 14.21 -0.54
CA ALA A 361 -5.88 14.31 0.07
C ALA A 361 -5.42 15.77 -0.01
N PRO A 362 -5.76 16.61 0.99
CA PRO A 362 -5.38 18.01 1.00
C PRO A 362 -3.86 18.20 0.97
N VAL A 363 -3.40 19.09 0.09
CA VAL A 363 -1.98 19.38 -0.19
C VAL A 363 -1.83 20.86 -0.58
N CYS A 364 -0.63 21.41 -0.40
CA CYS A 364 -0.33 22.80 -0.71
C CYS A 364 1.09 22.89 -1.28
N PHE A 365 1.21 23.25 -2.56
CA PHE A 365 2.48 23.44 -3.28
C PHE A 365 2.61 24.85 -3.88
N ALA A 366 1.54 25.66 -3.85
CA ALA A 366 1.54 27.04 -4.28
C ALA A 366 2.54 27.92 -3.49
N ALA A 367 3.02 29.00 -4.12
CA ALA A 367 4.08 29.85 -3.55
C ALA A 367 3.72 30.59 -2.24
N TRP A 368 2.46 30.59 -1.82
CA TRP A 368 1.99 31.14 -0.55
C TRP A 368 1.90 30.11 0.58
N CYS A 369 2.07 28.82 0.27
CA CYS A 369 2.02 27.73 1.24
C CYS A 369 3.19 27.83 2.22
N GLU A 370 2.89 27.68 3.50
CA GLU A 370 3.90 27.61 4.56
C GLU A 370 4.36 26.16 4.76
N THR A 371 5.60 25.95 5.20
CA THR A 371 6.04 24.62 5.64
C THR A 371 5.32 24.25 6.93
N ALA A 372 4.69 23.07 6.96
CA ALA A 372 4.17 22.51 8.20
C ALA A 372 5.35 22.04 9.07
N ASP A 373 5.61 22.78 10.15
CA ASP A 373 6.59 22.45 11.21
C ASP A 373 6.13 21.32 12.13
#